data_AF-E1GUC2-F1
#
_entry.id   AF-E1GUC2-F1
#
_cell.length_a   1.000
_cell.length_b   1.000
_cell.length_c   1.000
_cell.angle_alpha   90.00
_cell.angle_beta   90.00
_cell.angle_gamma   90.00
#
_symmetry.space_group_name_H-M   'P 1'
#
loop_
_entity.id
_entity.type
_entity.pdbx_description
1 polymer ?
#
loop_
_entity_poly.entity_id
_entity_poly.type
_entity_poly.pdbx_seq_one_letter_code
_entity_poly.pdbx_strand_id
1 'polypeptide(L)'
;MEYTKIPMCTPLKTKDMNNELTIVKQENIAQIVQAAPQSYKDNSLSHDKCVEAGLKILSLIEQNGGNMTDELDQAAAVFIEKARKTVKKMNERRSPVTKLFDQIRTEFTVLENDIDPTKANTVSYKLQQLRNAFAAKKRAEEEKRRQEELAKQQAVQARERFKLDIEYNLKVQFQSELNKNLNALKNIDNAVTLENYEKSLNDINTYSTSLSPVWINNLRATVRVPYNITAAEAEAIEMGVSHSLCKKFKEQYGFEVGEMKTYILDHLPSKKANLEQIAKSNEAEAARLKEEMQKKEREEAARLEQERMKCEEEERKQAEMKKQAAEMDGLFAGQATMAAYQPKTKVTKKLHLLNPEGILPVITMWWSHEGCKMSVDELTKTFKKQITFCEKQANKEGTFIQDESVEYINDVKAK
;
A
#
# COMPACT_ATOMS: atom_id res chain seq x y z
N MET A 1 18.36 -25.47 10.99
CA MET A 1 18.18 -24.98 12.37
C MET A 1 19.55 -24.71 12.94
N GLU A 2 20.08 -23.52 12.70
CA GLU A 2 21.29 -23.05 13.39
C GLU A 2 20.85 -22.09 14.49
N TYR A 3 20.98 -22.54 15.73
CA TYR A 3 20.78 -21.71 16.90
C TYR A 3 21.98 -20.78 17.04
N THR A 4 21.87 -19.56 16.52
CA THR A 4 22.84 -18.50 16.79
C THR A 4 22.75 -18.15 18.28
N LYS A 5 23.75 -18.60 19.04
CA LYS A 5 23.91 -18.29 20.47
C LYS A 5 23.90 -16.77 20.66
N ILE A 6 22.82 -16.26 21.23
CA ILE A 6 22.74 -14.88 21.75
C ILE A 6 23.74 -14.80 22.92
N PRO A 7 24.68 -13.85 22.94
CA PRO A 7 25.61 -13.72 24.06
C PRO A 7 24.82 -13.43 25.33
N MET A 8 25.03 -14.28 26.33
CA MET A 8 24.53 -14.11 27.69
C MET A 8 24.85 -12.70 28.18
N CYS A 9 23.82 -12.08 28.77
CA CYS A 9 23.83 -10.81 29.47
C CYS A 9 25.21 -10.54 30.10
N THR A 10 25.94 -9.58 29.54
CA THR A 10 27.10 -9.02 30.21
C THR A 10 26.56 -8.39 31.50
N PRO A 11 27.09 -8.73 32.68
CA PRO A 11 26.69 -8.05 33.90
C PRO A 11 26.86 -6.56 33.65
N LEU A 12 25.79 -5.79 33.82
CA LEU A 12 25.93 -4.36 34.02
C LEU A 12 27.02 -4.21 35.07
N LYS A 13 28.17 -3.64 34.68
CA LYS A 13 29.17 -3.19 35.65
C LYS A 13 28.36 -2.43 36.69
N THR A 14 28.28 -2.99 37.89
CA THR A 14 27.84 -2.28 39.08
C THR A 14 28.64 -0.99 39.05
N LYS A 15 28.00 0.11 38.65
CA LYS A 15 28.56 1.44 38.83
C LYS A 15 28.89 1.47 40.32
N ASP A 16 30.16 1.59 40.66
CA ASP A 16 30.61 1.73 42.03
C ASP A 16 29.81 2.87 42.66
N MET A 17 28.80 2.50 43.45
CA MET A 17 27.88 3.42 44.12
C MET A 17 28.60 4.26 45.21
N ASN A 18 29.92 4.10 45.33
CA ASN A 18 30.81 4.81 46.22
C ASN A 18 31.61 5.95 45.56
N ASN A 19 31.45 6.19 44.25
CA ASN A 19 32.22 7.24 43.56
C ASN A 19 31.42 8.48 43.12
N GLU A 20 30.10 8.54 43.37
CA GLU A 20 29.23 9.66 42.97
C GLU A 20 29.03 10.74 44.07
N LEU A 21 29.82 10.70 45.16
CA LEU A 21 29.93 11.79 46.16
C LEU A 21 31.34 12.38 46.26
N THR A 22 32.28 11.93 45.41
CA THR A 22 33.72 12.17 45.61
C THR A 22 34.25 13.43 44.92
N ILE A 23 33.41 14.22 44.25
CA ILE A 23 33.83 15.48 43.62
C ILE A 23 33.17 16.64 44.36
N VAL A 24 33.89 17.09 45.40
CA VAL A 24 33.55 18.07 46.44
C VAL A 24 33.06 17.39 47.72
N LYS A 25 34.01 17.08 48.63
CA LYS A 25 33.72 16.71 50.03
C LYS A 25 32.57 17.58 50.55
N GLN A 26 31.53 17.00 51.15
CA GLN A 26 30.40 17.77 51.72
C GLN A 26 30.86 18.96 52.58
N GLU A 27 32.01 18.82 53.23
CA GLU A 27 32.72 19.87 53.97
C GLU A 27 33.01 21.14 53.14
N ASN A 28 33.43 21.00 51.87
CA ASN A 28 33.72 22.12 50.97
C ASN A 28 32.43 22.81 50.48
N ILE A 29 31.33 22.06 50.31
CA ILE A 29 30.03 22.64 49.93
C ILE A 29 29.49 23.52 51.05
N ALA A 30 29.49 22.99 52.28
CA ALA A 30 29.02 23.73 53.46
C ALA A 30 29.82 25.04 53.65
N GLN A 31 31.14 24.98 53.50
CA GLN A 31 32.01 26.17 53.60
C GLN A 31 31.72 27.20 52.50
N ILE A 32 31.57 26.78 51.24
CA ILE A 32 31.25 27.69 50.12
C ILE A 32 29.88 28.35 50.32
N VAL A 33 28.88 27.57 50.73
CA VAL A 33 27.52 28.08 51.00
C VAL A 33 27.52 29.05 52.18
N GLN A 34 28.26 28.75 53.25
CA GLN A 34 28.40 29.66 54.40
C GLN A 34 29.15 30.95 54.06
N ALA A 35 30.15 30.89 53.17
CA ALA A 35 30.92 32.06 52.75
C ALA A 35 30.19 32.93 51.71
N ALA A 36 29.19 32.39 50.99
CA ALA A 36 28.51 33.08 49.90
C ALA A 36 27.87 34.43 50.29
N PRO A 37 27.14 34.56 51.43
CA PRO A 37 26.59 35.85 51.85
C PRO A 37 27.67 36.90 52.12
N GLN A 38 28.83 36.48 52.68
CA GLN A 38 29.93 37.40 52.96
C GLN A 38 30.63 37.84 51.68
N SER A 39 30.91 36.91 50.75
CA SER A 39 31.45 37.24 49.42
C SER A 39 30.57 38.22 48.66
N TYR A 40 29.25 38.09 48.77
CA TYR A 40 28.30 39.05 48.17
C TYR A 40 28.40 40.43 48.82
N LYS A 41 28.38 40.50 50.16
CA LYS A 41 28.53 41.77 50.90
C LYS A 41 29.83 42.49 50.56
N ASP A 42 30.95 41.77 50.54
CA ASP A 42 32.26 42.33 50.20
C ASP A 42 32.31 42.86 48.76
N ASN A 43 31.65 42.16 47.84
CA ASN A 43 31.53 42.59 46.45
C ASN A 43 30.63 43.80 46.29
N SER A 44 29.49 43.86 46.99
CA SER A 44 28.61 45.04 47.01
C SER A 44 29.39 46.27 47.50
N LEU A 45 30.11 46.13 48.61
CA LEU A 45 30.92 47.23 49.15
C LEU A 45 32.04 47.65 48.18
N SER A 46 32.70 46.69 47.52
CA SER A 46 33.75 46.97 46.55
C SER A 46 33.19 47.67 45.30
N HIS A 47 32.01 47.26 44.85
CA HIS A 47 31.27 47.90 43.76
C HIS A 47 30.94 49.35 44.09
N ASP A 48 30.28 49.59 45.23
CA ASP A 48 29.79 50.92 45.60
C ASP A 48 30.94 51.92 45.74
N LYS A 49 32.04 51.51 46.37
CA LYS A 49 33.26 52.33 46.47
C LYS A 49 33.92 52.61 45.12
N CYS A 50 33.93 51.63 44.21
CA CYS A 50 34.49 51.80 42.88
C CYS A 50 33.65 52.76 42.03
N VAL A 51 32.32 52.67 42.13
CA VAL A 51 31.39 53.58 41.48
C VAL A 51 31.55 55.00 42.03
N GLU A 52 31.58 55.17 43.35
CA GLU A 52 31.78 56.48 43.99
C GLU A 52 33.09 57.14 43.54
N ALA A 53 34.18 56.38 43.46
CA ALA A 53 35.47 56.89 42.98
C ALA A 53 35.44 57.29 41.49
N GLY A 54 34.76 56.51 40.64
CA GLY A 54 34.60 56.84 39.22
C GLY A 54 33.73 58.07 39.00
N LEU A 55 32.63 58.21 39.76
CA LEU A 55 31.75 59.38 39.72
C LEU A 55 32.48 60.66 40.12
N LYS A 56 33.41 60.59 41.09
CA LYS A 56 34.25 61.76 41.45
C LYS A 56 35.11 62.23 40.27
N ILE A 57 35.71 61.31 39.52
CA ILE A 57 36.53 61.65 38.34
C ILE A 57 35.65 62.21 37.22
N LEU A 58 34.49 61.58 36.96
CA LEU A 58 33.53 62.09 35.98
C LEU A 58 33.04 63.50 36.34
N SER A 59 32.71 63.75 37.61
CA SER A 59 32.27 65.07 38.08
C SER A 59 33.36 66.14 37.92
N LEU A 60 34.64 65.79 38.09
CA LEU A 60 35.75 66.71 37.83
C LEU A 60 35.90 67.02 36.32
N ILE A 61 35.72 66.03 35.44
CA ILE A 61 35.71 66.25 33.98
C ILE A 61 34.55 67.15 33.57
N GLU A 62 33.36 66.93 34.14
CA GLU A 62 32.18 67.75 33.90
C GLU A 62 32.35 69.19 34.42
N GLN A 63 32.93 69.37 35.62
CA GLN A 63 33.27 70.69 36.17
C GLN A 63 34.30 71.44 35.30
N ASN A 64 35.11 70.73 34.51
CA ASN A 64 36.03 71.30 33.52
C ASN A 64 35.40 71.48 32.12
N GLY A 65 34.06 71.50 32.02
CA GLY A 65 33.35 71.72 30.76
C GLY A 65 33.37 70.53 29.80
N GLY A 66 33.66 69.32 30.27
CA GLY A 66 33.75 68.10 29.46
C GLY A 66 35.08 67.93 28.71
N ASN A 67 36.05 68.83 28.94
CA ASN A 67 37.36 68.77 28.32
C ASN A 67 38.34 67.95 29.19
N MET A 68 38.96 66.95 28.57
CA MET A 68 39.98 66.12 29.21
C MET A 68 41.31 66.88 29.28
N THR A 69 41.92 66.97 30.47
CA THR A 69 43.31 67.44 30.64
C THR A 69 44.23 66.24 30.85
N ASP A 70 45.54 66.44 30.69
CA ASP A 70 46.54 65.37 30.88
C ASP A 70 46.47 64.78 32.31
N GLU A 71 46.17 65.60 33.33
CA GLU A 71 46.00 65.13 34.71
C GLU A 71 44.71 64.32 34.91
N LEU A 72 43.62 64.71 34.23
CA LEU A 72 42.36 63.97 34.27
C LEU A 72 42.45 62.66 33.49
N ASP A 73 43.16 62.64 32.36
CA ASP A 73 43.46 61.43 31.61
C ASP A 73 44.31 60.46 32.45
N GLN A 74 45.37 60.96 33.10
CA GLN A 74 46.19 60.13 33.99
C GLN A 74 45.39 59.58 35.17
N ALA A 75 44.53 60.40 35.80
CA ALA A 75 43.66 59.96 36.89
C ALA A 75 42.62 58.92 36.42
N ALA A 76 42.04 59.10 35.23
CA ALA A 76 41.12 58.16 34.61
C ALA A 76 41.80 56.84 34.25
N ALA A 77 43.01 56.88 33.67
CA ALA A 77 43.80 55.69 33.35
C ALA A 77 44.13 54.87 34.61
N VAL A 78 44.60 55.52 35.68
CA VAL A 78 44.88 54.87 36.98
C VAL A 78 43.60 54.30 37.61
N PHE A 79 42.49 55.02 37.53
CA PHE A 79 41.21 54.52 38.01
C PHE A 79 40.74 53.29 37.22
N ILE A 80 40.80 53.31 35.88
CA ILE A 80 40.41 52.20 35.02
C ILE A 80 41.25 50.96 35.35
N GLU A 81 42.56 51.12 35.60
CA GLU A 81 43.43 50.01 36.00
C GLU A 81 43.02 49.41 37.36
N LYS A 82 42.69 50.26 38.34
CA LYS A 82 42.16 49.83 39.64
C LYS A 82 40.78 49.17 39.51
N ALA A 83 39.88 49.70 38.69
CA ALA A 83 38.58 49.12 38.43
C ALA A 83 38.69 47.71 37.82
N ARG A 84 39.61 47.50 36.87
CA ARG A 84 39.94 46.17 36.32
C ARG A 84 40.39 45.20 37.42
N LYS A 85 41.26 45.65 38.34
CA LYS A 85 41.71 44.83 39.49
C LYS A 85 40.55 44.51 40.45
N THR A 86 39.65 45.46 40.70
CA THR A 86 38.45 45.25 41.53
C THR A 86 37.54 44.20 40.91
N VAL A 87 37.24 44.30 39.61
CA VAL A 87 36.45 43.30 38.87
C VAL A 87 37.10 41.91 38.95
N LYS A 88 38.43 41.83 38.82
CA LYS A 88 39.16 40.56 38.98
C LYS A 88 38.94 39.95 40.37
N LYS A 89 39.08 40.72 41.45
CA LYS A 89 38.83 40.25 42.83
C LYS A 89 37.37 39.86 43.07
N MET A 90 36.42 40.61 42.51
CA MET A 90 35.00 40.27 42.58
C MET A 90 34.71 38.92 41.90
N ASN A 91 35.34 38.67 40.74
CA ASN A 91 35.27 37.39 40.04
C ASN A 91 35.86 36.25 40.87
N GLU A 92 37.01 36.45 41.51
CA GLU A 92 37.64 35.46 42.38
C GLU A 92 36.73 35.08 43.57
N ARG A 93 36.05 36.06 44.19
CA ARG A 93 35.11 35.83 45.31
C ARG A 93 33.83 35.11 44.90
N ARG A 94 33.28 35.39 43.70
CA ARG A 94 32.04 34.73 43.22
C ARG A 94 32.29 33.35 42.61
N SER A 95 33.50 33.10 42.08
CA SER A 95 33.85 31.90 41.31
C SER A 95 33.54 30.58 42.03
N PRO A 96 33.87 30.38 43.32
CA PRO A 96 33.55 29.14 44.03
C PRO A 96 32.04 28.85 44.08
N VAL A 97 31.22 29.88 44.31
CA VAL A 97 29.76 29.78 44.39
C VAL A 97 29.17 29.45 43.02
N THR A 98 29.60 30.17 41.98
CA THR A 98 29.10 29.94 40.62
C THR A 98 29.48 28.55 40.11
N LYS A 99 30.71 28.09 40.37
CA LYS A 99 31.16 26.73 40.00
C LYS A 99 30.34 25.65 40.70
N LEU A 100 30.00 25.83 41.97
CA LEU A 100 29.16 24.90 42.71
C LEU A 100 27.75 24.81 42.08
N PHE A 101 27.11 25.94 41.78
CA PHE A 101 25.80 25.94 41.12
C PHE A 101 25.85 25.33 39.71
N ASP A 102 26.90 25.63 38.95
CA ASP A 102 27.12 25.04 37.62
C ASP A 102 27.29 23.53 37.69
N GLN A 103 28.03 23.03 38.68
CA GLN A 103 28.22 21.60 38.90
C GLN A 103 26.90 20.92 39.31
N ILE A 104 26.16 21.46 40.29
CA ILE A 104 24.86 20.93 40.70
C ILE A 104 23.90 20.84 39.51
N ARG A 105 23.81 21.93 38.73
CA ARG A 105 23.00 21.97 37.49
C ARG A 105 23.42 20.88 36.50
N THR A 106 24.73 20.67 36.34
CA THR A 106 25.28 19.67 35.43
C THR A 106 24.89 18.26 35.88
N GLU A 107 25.04 17.94 37.17
CA GLU A 107 24.70 16.61 37.70
C GLU A 107 23.21 16.29 37.54
N PHE A 108 22.31 17.23 37.85
CA PHE A 108 20.87 17.03 37.59
C PHE A 108 20.60 16.77 36.11
N THR A 109 21.26 17.52 35.23
CA THR A 109 21.13 17.35 33.78
C THR A 109 21.67 15.99 33.31
N VAL A 110 22.73 15.47 33.92
CA VAL A 110 23.27 14.13 33.62
C VAL A 110 22.27 13.05 34.02
N LEU A 111 21.72 13.12 35.24
CA LEU A 111 20.72 12.16 35.71
C LEU A 111 19.47 12.11 34.82
N GLU A 112 18.96 13.27 34.39
CA GLU A 112 17.86 13.35 33.44
C GLU A 112 18.20 12.70 32.10
N ASN A 113 19.38 13.03 31.54
CA ASN A 113 19.82 12.51 30.26
C ASN A 113 20.10 11.00 30.28
N ASP A 114 20.51 10.43 31.40
CA ASP A 114 20.84 9.00 31.53
C ASP A 114 19.60 8.10 31.38
N ILE A 115 18.40 8.61 31.69
CA ILE A 115 17.13 7.88 31.61
C ILE A 115 16.19 8.37 30.51
N ASP A 116 16.48 9.50 29.87
CA ASP A 116 15.64 10.09 28.84
C ASP A 116 15.46 9.13 27.64
N PRO A 117 14.22 8.74 27.28
CA PRO A 117 13.94 7.84 26.16
C PRO A 117 14.22 8.46 24.79
N THR A 118 14.50 9.76 24.71
CA THR A 118 14.86 10.48 23.48
C THR A 118 16.37 10.55 23.26
N LYS A 119 17.19 10.31 24.29
CA LYS A 119 18.65 10.36 24.20
C LYS A 119 19.20 9.02 23.72
N ALA A 120 20.03 9.07 22.68
CA ALA A 120 20.71 7.90 22.19
C ALA A 120 21.58 7.28 23.30
N ASN A 121 21.68 5.95 23.30
CA ASN A 121 22.45 5.13 24.26
C ASN A 121 21.85 4.91 25.65
N THR A 122 20.75 5.57 26.02
CA THR A 122 20.04 5.26 27.28
C THR A 122 19.34 3.90 27.20
N VAL A 123 19.10 3.29 28.36
CA VAL A 123 18.33 2.04 28.45
C VAL A 123 16.91 2.27 27.96
N SER A 124 16.29 3.39 28.32
CA SER A 124 14.95 3.79 27.89
C SER A 124 14.84 3.93 26.36
N TYR A 125 15.81 4.56 25.70
CA TYR A 125 15.84 4.66 24.24
C TYR A 125 15.96 3.28 23.59
N LYS A 126 16.87 2.43 24.08
CA LYS A 126 17.05 1.06 23.56
C LYS A 126 15.76 0.24 23.70
N LEU A 127 15.08 0.32 24.84
CA LEU A 127 13.78 -0.34 25.05
C LEU A 127 12.70 0.19 24.10
N GLN A 128 12.65 1.50 23.89
CA GLN A 128 11.69 2.10 22.94
C GLN A 128 11.97 1.66 21.50
N GLN A 129 13.24 1.52 21.09
CA GLN A 129 13.60 0.97 19.78
C GLN A 129 13.16 -0.50 19.63
N LEU A 130 13.37 -1.33 20.65
CA LEU A 130 12.90 -2.73 20.65
C LEU A 130 11.38 -2.80 20.55
N ARG A 131 10.67 -1.93 21.28
CA ARG A 131 9.20 -1.83 21.21
C ARG A 131 8.72 -1.40 19.82
N ASN A 132 9.40 -0.43 19.19
CA ASN A 132 9.09 0.02 17.83
C ASN A 132 9.32 -1.12 16.81
N ALA A 133 10.43 -1.85 16.93
CA ALA A 133 10.75 -2.99 16.08
C ALA A 133 9.74 -4.13 16.24
N PHE A 134 9.34 -4.45 17.47
CA PHE A 134 8.32 -5.46 17.74
C PHE A 134 6.95 -5.08 17.16
N ALA A 135 6.53 -3.82 17.35
CA ALA A 135 5.28 -3.33 16.77
C ALA A 135 5.30 -3.35 15.22
N ALA A 136 6.44 -3.04 14.61
CA ALA A 136 6.63 -3.15 13.16
C ALA A 136 6.54 -4.62 12.70
N LYS A 137 7.25 -5.54 13.38
CA LYS A 137 7.22 -6.97 13.06
C LYS A 137 5.82 -7.56 13.19
N LYS A 138 5.12 -7.28 14.28
CA LYS A 138 3.76 -7.81 14.51
C LYS A 138 2.77 -7.32 13.45
N ARG A 139 2.87 -6.05 13.03
CA ARG A 139 2.04 -5.54 11.93
C ARG A 139 2.37 -6.22 10.61
N ALA A 140 3.65 -6.38 10.28
CA ALA A 140 4.06 -7.05 9.05
C ALA A 140 3.59 -8.51 9.00
N GLU A 141 3.61 -9.21 10.13
CA GLU A 141 3.10 -10.58 10.25
C GLU A 141 1.57 -10.66 10.09
N GLU A 142 0.82 -9.76 10.73
CA GLU A 142 -0.63 -9.69 10.58
C GLU A 142 -1.06 -9.30 9.16
N GLU A 143 -0.37 -8.35 8.55
CA GLU A 143 -0.62 -7.92 7.17
C GLU A 143 -0.29 -9.04 6.18
N LYS A 144 0.83 -9.74 6.40
CA LYS A 144 1.19 -10.94 5.62
C LYS A 144 0.13 -12.04 5.79
N ARG A 145 -0.33 -12.34 7.02
CA ARG A 145 -1.39 -13.33 7.25
C ARG A 145 -2.68 -12.95 6.52
N ARG A 146 -3.08 -11.68 6.60
CA ARG A 146 -4.27 -11.16 5.90
C ARG A 146 -4.12 -11.26 4.37
N GLN A 147 -2.94 -10.95 3.82
CA GLN A 147 -2.66 -11.11 2.40
C GLN A 147 -2.67 -12.57 1.96
N GLU A 148 -2.09 -13.49 2.75
CA GLU A 148 -2.09 -14.93 2.47
C GLU A 148 -3.51 -15.53 2.54
N GLU A 149 -4.31 -15.16 3.54
CA GLU A 149 -5.71 -15.56 3.66
C GLU A 149 -6.54 -15.06 2.47
N LEU A 150 -6.40 -13.77 2.10
CA LEU A 150 -7.08 -13.20 0.94
C LEU A 150 -6.66 -13.87 -0.36
N ALA A 151 -5.36 -14.11 -0.56
CA ALA A 151 -4.83 -14.80 -1.74
C ALA A 151 -5.36 -16.23 -1.83
N LYS A 152 -5.43 -16.95 -0.70
CA LYS A 152 -6.01 -18.29 -0.64
C LYS A 152 -7.50 -18.28 -0.97
N GLN A 153 -8.26 -17.31 -0.46
CA GLN A 153 -9.68 -17.16 -0.79
C GLN A 153 -9.90 -16.84 -2.27
N GLN A 154 -9.15 -15.89 -2.83
CA GLN A 154 -9.19 -15.58 -4.27
C GLN A 154 -8.82 -16.80 -5.12
N ALA A 155 -7.84 -17.59 -4.68
CA ALA A 155 -7.43 -18.82 -5.35
C ALA A 155 -8.54 -19.88 -5.35
N VAL A 156 -9.29 -20.04 -4.25
CA VAL A 156 -10.45 -20.94 -4.19
C VAL A 156 -11.59 -20.44 -5.08
N GLN A 157 -11.93 -19.15 -5.02
CA GLN A 157 -12.98 -18.56 -5.85
C GLN A 157 -12.68 -18.67 -7.35
N ALA A 158 -11.42 -18.43 -7.75
CA ALA A 158 -11.00 -18.56 -9.14
C ALA A 158 -11.20 -19.99 -9.68
N ARG A 159 -10.93 -21.02 -8.85
CA ARG A 159 -11.13 -22.43 -9.20
C ARG A 159 -12.61 -22.76 -9.38
N GLU A 160 -13.45 -22.32 -8.45
CA GLU A 160 -14.90 -22.59 -8.53
C GLU A 160 -15.52 -21.88 -9.72
N ARG A 161 -15.15 -20.62 -9.97
CA ARG A 161 -15.60 -19.88 -11.16
C ARG A 161 -15.16 -20.56 -12.46
N PHE A 162 -13.89 -20.97 -12.54
CA PHE A 162 -13.36 -21.66 -13.71
C PHE A 162 -14.10 -22.97 -13.99
N LYS A 163 -14.41 -23.74 -12.94
CA LYS A 163 -15.23 -24.96 -13.03
C LYS A 163 -16.64 -24.68 -13.58
N LEU A 164 -17.31 -23.65 -13.08
CA LEU A 164 -18.64 -23.24 -13.57
C LEU A 164 -18.60 -22.77 -15.03
N ASP A 165 -17.55 -22.05 -15.42
CA ASP A 165 -17.36 -21.60 -16.81
C ASP A 165 -17.14 -22.78 -17.75
N ILE A 166 -16.34 -23.78 -17.35
CA ILE A 166 -16.19 -25.04 -18.09
C ILE A 166 -17.53 -25.74 -18.23
N GLU A 167 -18.26 -25.95 -17.12
CA GLU A 167 -19.55 -26.67 -17.15
C GLU A 167 -20.53 -26.02 -18.12
N TYR A 168 -20.65 -24.69 -18.05
CA TYR A 168 -21.51 -23.92 -18.95
C TYR A 168 -21.08 -24.06 -20.42
N ASN A 169 -19.78 -23.91 -20.71
CA ASN A 169 -19.26 -24.01 -22.07
C ASN A 169 -19.52 -25.39 -22.69
N LEU A 170 -19.30 -26.47 -21.92
CA LEU A 170 -19.54 -27.83 -22.40
C LEU A 170 -21.02 -28.10 -22.68
N LYS A 171 -21.93 -27.56 -21.84
CA LYS A 171 -23.38 -27.63 -22.06
C LYS A 171 -23.82 -26.91 -23.33
N VAL A 172 -23.30 -25.72 -23.58
CA VAL A 172 -23.58 -24.98 -24.83
C VAL A 172 -23.11 -25.76 -26.05
N GLN A 173 -21.91 -26.35 -26.00
CA GLN A 173 -21.41 -27.20 -27.10
C GLN A 173 -22.29 -28.44 -27.31
N PHE A 174 -22.71 -29.10 -26.24
CA PHE A 174 -23.63 -30.23 -26.30
C PHE A 174 -24.96 -29.84 -26.94
N GLN A 175 -25.56 -28.73 -26.49
CA GLN A 175 -26.83 -28.26 -27.04
C GLN A 175 -26.70 -27.95 -28.54
N SER A 176 -25.59 -27.36 -28.98
CA SER A 176 -25.32 -27.14 -30.40
C SER A 176 -25.27 -28.45 -31.20
N GLU A 177 -24.61 -29.48 -30.69
CA GLU A 177 -24.53 -30.78 -31.37
C GLU A 177 -25.88 -31.50 -31.38
N LEU A 178 -26.63 -31.44 -30.28
CA LEU A 178 -27.98 -31.98 -30.19
C LEU A 178 -28.91 -31.32 -31.21
N ASN A 179 -28.92 -29.99 -31.24
CA ASN A 179 -29.72 -29.20 -32.18
C ASN A 179 -29.38 -29.51 -33.64
N LYS A 180 -28.09 -29.68 -33.96
CA LYS A 180 -27.64 -30.07 -35.29
C LYS A 180 -28.22 -31.41 -35.73
N ASN A 181 -28.25 -32.40 -34.84
CA ASN A 181 -28.81 -33.73 -35.12
C ASN A 181 -30.35 -33.71 -35.23
N LEU A 182 -31.03 -32.97 -34.35
CA LEU A 182 -32.48 -32.76 -34.44
C LEU A 182 -32.87 -32.08 -35.75
N ASN A 183 -32.11 -31.07 -36.17
CA ASN A 183 -32.33 -30.38 -37.45
C ASN A 183 -32.03 -31.27 -38.65
N ALA A 184 -31.04 -32.15 -38.57
CA ALA A 184 -30.78 -33.13 -39.64
C ALA A 184 -31.98 -34.06 -39.84
N LEU A 185 -32.57 -34.60 -38.76
CA LEU A 185 -33.79 -35.40 -38.82
C LEU A 185 -34.97 -34.63 -39.42
N LYS A 186 -35.22 -33.40 -38.95
CA LYS A 186 -36.26 -32.52 -39.51
C LYS A 186 -36.05 -32.23 -41.00
N ASN A 187 -34.80 -32.04 -41.43
CA ASN A 187 -34.50 -31.80 -42.84
C ASN A 187 -34.80 -33.03 -43.71
N ILE A 188 -34.53 -34.24 -43.20
CA ILE A 188 -34.90 -35.49 -43.91
C ILE A 188 -36.42 -35.58 -44.06
N ASP A 189 -37.16 -35.32 -42.98
CA ASP A 189 -38.63 -35.32 -42.98
C ASP A 189 -39.23 -34.25 -43.93
N ASN A 190 -38.74 -33.02 -43.86
CA ASN A 190 -39.21 -31.94 -44.73
C ASN A 190 -38.91 -32.18 -46.22
N ALA A 191 -37.87 -32.96 -46.53
CA ALA A 191 -37.48 -33.28 -47.91
C ALA A 191 -38.19 -34.53 -48.48
N VAL A 192 -39.13 -35.13 -47.74
CA VAL A 192 -39.89 -36.31 -48.20
C VAL A 192 -40.76 -35.97 -49.40
N THR A 193 -40.65 -36.81 -50.43
CA THR A 193 -41.43 -36.83 -51.66
C THR A 193 -41.85 -38.27 -51.96
N LEU A 194 -42.74 -38.48 -52.94
CA LEU A 194 -43.15 -39.83 -53.31
C LEU A 194 -41.98 -40.68 -53.86
N GLU A 195 -41.03 -40.04 -54.54
CA GLU A 195 -39.89 -40.70 -55.19
C GLU A 195 -38.82 -41.16 -54.19
N ASN A 196 -38.60 -40.39 -53.12
CA ASN A 196 -37.56 -40.67 -52.13
C ASN A 196 -38.08 -41.26 -50.80
N TYR A 197 -39.38 -41.54 -50.69
CA TYR A 197 -40.01 -41.99 -49.44
C TYR A 197 -39.30 -43.17 -48.79
N GLU A 198 -39.06 -44.25 -49.53
CA GLU A 198 -38.42 -45.47 -48.98
C GLU A 198 -36.99 -45.20 -48.49
N LYS A 199 -36.27 -44.32 -49.21
CA LYS A 199 -34.93 -43.89 -48.80
C LYS A 199 -35.00 -43.07 -47.51
N SER A 200 -35.88 -42.07 -47.43
CA SER A 200 -36.05 -41.24 -46.24
C SER A 200 -36.48 -42.07 -45.03
N LEU A 201 -37.41 -43.01 -45.20
CA LEU A 201 -37.84 -43.94 -44.16
C LEU A 201 -36.67 -44.79 -43.64
N ASN A 202 -35.82 -45.30 -44.53
CA ASN A 202 -34.63 -46.04 -44.15
C ASN A 202 -33.59 -45.14 -43.44
N ASP A 203 -33.35 -43.94 -43.95
CA ASP A 203 -32.41 -42.97 -43.37
C ASP A 203 -32.85 -42.56 -41.94
N ILE A 204 -34.15 -42.36 -41.71
CA ILE A 204 -34.71 -42.06 -40.38
C ILE A 204 -34.62 -43.29 -39.46
N ASN A 205 -34.99 -44.48 -39.95
CA ASN A 205 -34.91 -45.73 -39.16
C ASN A 205 -33.49 -46.09 -38.73
N THR A 206 -32.51 -45.84 -39.59
CA THR A 206 -31.09 -46.11 -39.30
C THR A 206 -30.39 -44.96 -38.58
N TYR A 207 -31.04 -43.81 -38.39
CA TYR A 207 -30.48 -42.69 -37.67
C TYR A 207 -30.15 -43.08 -36.22
N SER A 208 -28.93 -42.76 -35.79
CA SER A 208 -28.42 -43.09 -34.46
C SER A 208 -29.08 -42.23 -33.38
N THR A 209 -29.67 -42.89 -32.38
CA THR A 209 -30.12 -42.27 -31.12
C THR A 209 -29.02 -42.26 -30.07
N SER A 210 -27.84 -42.82 -30.36
CA SER A 210 -26.68 -42.74 -29.47
C SER A 210 -25.80 -41.55 -29.82
N LEU A 211 -25.38 -40.80 -28.80
CA LEU A 211 -24.45 -39.68 -28.95
C LEU A 211 -23.10 -40.18 -29.48
N SER A 212 -22.54 -39.48 -30.48
CA SER A 212 -21.31 -39.87 -31.16
C SER A 212 -20.14 -40.03 -30.19
N PRO A 213 -19.52 -41.22 -30.09
CA PRO A 213 -18.32 -41.43 -29.26
C PRO A 213 -17.15 -40.54 -29.72
N VAL A 214 -17.05 -40.28 -31.02
CA VAL A 214 -16.02 -39.41 -31.60
C VAL A 214 -16.21 -37.98 -31.11
N TRP A 215 -17.45 -37.49 -31.06
CA TRP A 215 -17.74 -36.14 -30.55
C TRP A 215 -17.40 -36.05 -29.06
N ILE A 216 -17.84 -37.01 -28.25
CA ILE A 216 -17.58 -37.03 -26.80
C ILE A 216 -16.07 -37.04 -26.50
N ASN A 217 -15.28 -37.85 -27.21
CA ASN A 217 -13.84 -37.98 -26.97
C ASN A 217 -13.06 -36.70 -27.33
N ASN A 218 -13.58 -35.93 -28.29
CA ASN A 218 -12.98 -34.67 -28.75
C ASN A 218 -13.57 -33.44 -28.06
N LEU A 219 -14.57 -33.61 -27.18
CA LEU A 219 -15.15 -32.52 -26.43
C LEU A 219 -14.08 -31.88 -25.53
N ARG A 220 -13.94 -30.56 -25.66
CA ARG A 220 -12.99 -29.74 -24.88
C ARG A 220 -13.60 -28.39 -24.54
N ALA A 221 -13.28 -27.86 -23.37
CA ALA A 221 -13.72 -26.55 -22.95
C ALA A 221 -12.94 -25.45 -23.66
N THR A 222 -13.64 -24.44 -24.19
CA THR A 222 -13.05 -23.26 -24.85
C THR A 222 -13.05 -22.05 -23.90
N VAL A 223 -12.59 -22.28 -22.66
CA VAL A 223 -12.60 -21.27 -21.59
C VAL A 223 -11.18 -20.80 -21.29
N ARG A 224 -11.01 -19.50 -21.02
CA ARG A 224 -9.71 -18.94 -20.65
C ARG A 224 -9.28 -19.43 -19.26
N VAL A 225 -8.11 -20.05 -19.19
CA VAL A 225 -7.51 -20.50 -17.92
C VAL A 225 -7.06 -19.29 -17.10
N PRO A 226 -7.49 -19.16 -15.82
CA PRO A 226 -7.00 -18.12 -14.91
C PRO A 226 -5.48 -18.23 -14.65
N TYR A 227 -4.80 -17.09 -14.47
CA TYR A 227 -3.34 -17.05 -14.25
C TYR A 227 -2.85 -17.80 -13.01
N ASN A 228 -3.72 -18.01 -12.02
CA ASN A 228 -3.42 -18.69 -10.75
C ASN A 228 -3.75 -20.20 -10.75
N ILE A 229 -4.05 -20.77 -11.92
CA ILE A 229 -4.33 -22.18 -12.14
C ILE A 229 -3.29 -22.72 -13.13
N THR A 230 -2.67 -23.85 -12.77
CA THR A 230 -1.68 -24.50 -13.65
C THR A 230 -2.37 -25.27 -14.79
N ALA A 231 -1.67 -25.52 -15.90
CA ALA A 231 -2.23 -26.27 -17.01
C ALA A 231 -2.71 -27.68 -16.61
N ALA A 232 -1.93 -28.40 -15.80
CA ALA A 232 -2.29 -29.73 -15.31
C ALA A 232 -3.52 -29.71 -14.39
N GLU A 233 -3.65 -28.67 -13.55
CA GLU A 233 -4.82 -28.48 -12.69
C GLU A 233 -6.06 -28.15 -13.53
N ALA A 234 -5.91 -27.30 -14.55
CA ALA A 234 -7.00 -26.96 -15.46
C ALA A 234 -7.53 -28.19 -16.20
N GLU A 235 -6.63 -29.04 -16.71
CA GLU A 235 -6.97 -30.30 -17.37
C GLU A 235 -7.70 -31.26 -16.41
N ALA A 236 -7.24 -31.38 -15.16
CA ALA A 236 -7.90 -32.21 -14.16
C ALA A 236 -9.32 -31.73 -13.83
N ILE A 237 -9.52 -30.41 -13.70
CA ILE A 237 -10.84 -29.81 -13.49
C ILE A 237 -11.74 -30.09 -14.69
N GLU A 238 -11.24 -29.87 -15.92
CA GLU A 238 -11.99 -30.11 -17.15
C GLU A 238 -12.41 -31.58 -17.30
N MET A 239 -11.49 -32.52 -17.07
CA MET A 239 -11.80 -33.95 -17.09
C MET A 239 -12.86 -34.31 -16.05
N GLY A 240 -12.76 -33.78 -14.84
CA GLY A 240 -13.73 -34.02 -13.77
C GLY A 240 -15.13 -33.53 -14.13
N VAL A 241 -15.23 -32.30 -14.66
CA VAL A 241 -16.51 -31.73 -15.10
C VAL A 241 -17.06 -32.51 -16.31
N SER A 242 -16.23 -32.78 -17.31
CA SER A 242 -16.62 -33.53 -18.51
C SER A 242 -17.16 -34.93 -18.14
N HIS A 243 -16.45 -35.67 -17.29
CA HIS A 243 -16.89 -36.98 -16.83
C HIS A 243 -18.26 -36.92 -16.13
N SER A 244 -18.47 -35.90 -15.29
CA SER A 244 -19.74 -35.71 -14.58
C SER A 244 -20.93 -35.39 -15.50
N LEU A 245 -20.66 -34.74 -16.65
CA LEU A 245 -21.69 -34.36 -17.63
C LEU A 245 -21.93 -35.44 -18.68
N CYS A 246 -20.92 -36.24 -19.03
CA CYS A 246 -20.99 -37.26 -20.09
C CYS A 246 -22.19 -38.20 -19.96
N LYS A 247 -22.52 -38.64 -18.74
CA LYS A 247 -23.69 -39.50 -18.51
C LYS A 247 -24.99 -38.77 -18.89
N LYS A 248 -25.17 -37.54 -18.41
CA LYS A 248 -26.35 -36.72 -18.67
C LYS A 248 -26.50 -36.41 -20.16
N PHE A 249 -25.40 -36.07 -20.84
CA PHE A 249 -25.42 -35.81 -22.28
C PHE A 249 -25.86 -37.02 -23.10
N LYS A 250 -25.37 -38.22 -22.75
CA LYS A 250 -25.80 -39.46 -23.42
C LYS A 250 -27.28 -39.75 -23.22
N GLU A 251 -27.77 -39.62 -21.99
CA GLU A 251 -29.17 -39.84 -21.63
C GLU A 251 -30.09 -38.83 -22.33
N GLN A 252 -29.78 -37.53 -22.24
CA GLN A 252 -30.57 -36.47 -22.86
C GLN A 252 -30.59 -36.58 -24.39
N TYR A 253 -29.43 -36.82 -25.02
CA TYR A 253 -29.36 -37.00 -26.47
C TYR A 253 -30.22 -38.19 -26.92
N GLY A 254 -30.09 -39.32 -26.24
CA GLY A 254 -30.85 -40.52 -26.60
C GLY A 254 -32.34 -40.36 -26.43
N PHE A 255 -32.76 -39.60 -25.41
CA PHE A 255 -34.14 -39.23 -25.22
C PHE A 255 -34.65 -38.30 -26.34
N GLU A 256 -34.08 -37.11 -26.51
CA GLU A 256 -34.61 -36.11 -27.43
C GLU A 256 -34.53 -36.52 -28.91
N VAL A 257 -33.41 -37.13 -29.34
CA VAL A 257 -33.27 -37.63 -30.72
C VAL A 257 -34.15 -38.86 -30.93
N GLY A 258 -34.32 -39.70 -29.91
CA GLY A 258 -35.21 -40.85 -29.94
C GLY A 258 -36.68 -40.47 -30.07
N GLU A 259 -37.12 -39.44 -29.33
CA GLU A 259 -38.48 -38.89 -29.43
C GLU A 259 -38.73 -38.26 -30.80
N MET A 260 -37.81 -37.43 -31.29
CA MET A 260 -37.93 -36.84 -32.64
C MET A 260 -38.01 -37.90 -33.73
N LYS A 261 -37.16 -38.93 -33.65
CA LYS A 261 -37.19 -40.05 -34.59
C LYS A 261 -38.54 -40.79 -34.56
N THR A 262 -39.03 -41.12 -33.37
CA THR A 262 -40.33 -41.80 -33.19
C THR A 262 -41.46 -40.95 -33.74
N TYR A 263 -41.49 -39.66 -33.38
CA TYR A 263 -42.46 -38.69 -33.90
C TYR A 263 -42.46 -38.64 -35.44
N ILE A 264 -41.27 -38.61 -36.06
CA ILE A 264 -41.16 -38.60 -37.52
C ILE A 264 -41.74 -39.88 -38.13
N LEU A 265 -41.36 -41.04 -37.59
CA LEU A 265 -41.83 -42.33 -38.09
C LEU A 265 -43.34 -42.51 -37.97
N ASP A 266 -43.95 -42.00 -36.90
CA ASP A 266 -45.40 -42.12 -36.67
C ASP A 266 -46.23 -41.31 -37.66
N HIS A 267 -45.77 -40.13 -38.09
CA HIS A 267 -46.52 -39.27 -39.01
C HIS A 267 -46.15 -39.44 -40.49
N LEU A 268 -44.99 -40.03 -40.80
CA LEU A 268 -44.50 -40.26 -42.17
C LEU A 268 -45.53 -40.96 -43.08
N PRO A 269 -46.24 -42.03 -42.64
CA PRO A 269 -47.25 -42.70 -43.48
C PRO A 269 -48.40 -41.77 -43.86
N SER A 270 -48.85 -40.94 -42.92
CA SER A 270 -49.89 -39.93 -43.16
C SER A 270 -49.41 -38.86 -44.15
N LYS A 271 -48.15 -38.44 -44.04
CA LYS A 271 -47.52 -37.51 -44.99
C LYS A 271 -47.45 -38.11 -46.39
N LYS A 272 -47.10 -39.39 -46.53
CA LYS A 272 -47.16 -40.12 -47.82
C LYS A 272 -48.56 -40.15 -48.41
N ALA A 273 -49.57 -40.52 -47.61
CA ALA A 273 -50.96 -40.55 -48.07
C ALA A 273 -51.42 -39.18 -48.60
N ASN A 274 -51.05 -38.10 -47.90
CA ASN A 274 -51.34 -36.74 -48.36
C ASN A 274 -50.62 -36.39 -49.67
N LEU A 275 -49.33 -36.76 -49.82
CA LEU A 275 -48.58 -36.56 -51.06
C LEU A 275 -49.19 -37.34 -52.24
N GLU A 276 -49.66 -38.57 -52.03
CA GLU A 276 -50.35 -39.38 -53.03
C GLU A 276 -51.70 -38.77 -53.44
N GLN A 277 -52.44 -38.19 -52.47
CA GLN A 277 -53.69 -37.49 -52.73
C GLN A 277 -53.47 -36.22 -53.56
N ILE A 278 -52.43 -35.44 -53.23
CA ILE A 278 -52.03 -34.25 -53.99
C ILE A 278 -51.67 -34.63 -55.43
N ALA A 279 -50.93 -35.73 -55.63
CA ALA A 279 -50.57 -36.21 -56.96
C ALA A 279 -51.77 -36.67 -57.81
N LYS A 280 -52.89 -37.06 -57.18
CA LYS A 280 -54.14 -37.48 -57.84
C LYS A 280 -55.15 -36.35 -58.06
N SER A 281 -54.92 -35.17 -57.47
CA SER A 281 -55.87 -34.04 -57.48
C SER A 281 -55.58 -33.02 -58.60
N ASN A 282 -56.59 -32.24 -58.98
CA ASN A 282 -56.49 -31.21 -60.02
C ASN A 282 -55.55 -30.07 -59.57
N GLU A 283 -54.88 -29.35 -60.50
CA GLU A 283 -53.84 -28.34 -60.19
C GLU A 283 -54.25 -27.31 -59.11
N ALA A 284 -55.49 -26.81 -59.14
CA ALA A 284 -55.97 -25.82 -58.17
C ALA A 284 -56.21 -26.40 -56.76
N GLU A 285 -56.58 -27.67 -56.66
CA GLU A 285 -56.83 -28.36 -55.39
C GLU A 285 -55.51 -28.86 -54.78
N ALA A 286 -54.60 -29.35 -55.62
CA ALA A 286 -53.22 -29.69 -55.26
C ALA A 286 -52.45 -28.47 -54.69
N ALA A 287 -52.65 -27.27 -55.25
CA ALA A 287 -52.05 -26.04 -54.75
C ALA A 287 -52.57 -25.65 -53.34
N ARG A 288 -53.90 -25.72 -53.11
CA ARG A 288 -54.51 -25.46 -51.79
C ARG A 288 -54.05 -26.45 -50.72
N LEU A 289 -54.01 -27.75 -51.04
CA LEU A 289 -53.58 -28.81 -50.12
C LEU A 289 -52.10 -28.67 -49.73
N LYS A 290 -51.24 -28.28 -50.68
CA LYS A 290 -49.81 -28.02 -50.42
C LYS A 290 -49.60 -26.80 -49.52
N GLU A 291 -50.38 -25.74 -49.71
CA GLU A 291 -50.28 -24.52 -48.92
C GLU A 291 -50.76 -24.72 -47.47
N GLU A 292 -51.84 -25.48 -47.26
CA GLU A 292 -52.33 -25.83 -45.91
C GLU A 292 -51.33 -26.72 -45.15
N MET A 293 -50.72 -27.70 -45.82
CA MET A 293 -49.68 -28.56 -45.25
C MET A 293 -48.46 -27.74 -44.82
N GLN A 294 -47.94 -26.89 -45.71
CA GLN A 294 -46.81 -26.00 -45.40
C GLN A 294 -47.11 -25.00 -44.30
N LYS A 295 -48.38 -24.62 -44.11
CA LYS A 295 -48.78 -23.73 -43.02
C LYS A 295 -48.76 -24.45 -41.67
N LYS A 296 -49.31 -25.68 -41.60
CA LYS A 296 -49.28 -26.49 -40.37
C LYS A 296 -47.85 -26.85 -39.95
N GLU A 297 -47.01 -27.25 -40.90
CA GLU A 297 -45.58 -27.55 -40.63
C GLU A 297 -44.84 -26.31 -40.11
N ARG A 298 -45.12 -25.11 -40.66
CA ARG A 298 -44.51 -23.85 -40.19
C ARG A 298 -44.98 -23.44 -38.79
N GLU A 299 -46.26 -23.59 -38.49
CA GLU A 299 -46.82 -23.26 -37.17
C GLU A 299 -46.29 -24.21 -36.08
N GLU A 300 -46.16 -25.50 -36.37
CA GLU A 300 -45.63 -26.49 -35.43
C GLU A 300 -44.12 -26.33 -35.22
N ALA A 301 -43.36 -26.05 -36.29
CA ALA A 301 -41.94 -25.73 -36.19
C ALA A 301 -41.70 -24.45 -35.37
N ALA A 302 -42.53 -23.43 -35.52
CA ALA A 302 -42.45 -22.18 -34.75
C ALA A 302 -42.74 -22.41 -33.25
N ARG A 303 -43.71 -23.26 -32.91
CA ARG A 303 -44.03 -23.60 -31.52
C ARG A 303 -42.85 -24.30 -30.84
N LEU A 304 -42.28 -25.30 -31.50
CA LEU A 304 -41.16 -26.07 -30.96
C LEU A 304 -39.89 -25.22 -30.81
N GLU A 305 -39.65 -24.26 -31.73
CA GLU A 305 -38.53 -23.32 -31.61
C GLU A 305 -38.70 -22.37 -30.41
N GLN A 306 -39.92 -21.89 -30.17
CA GLN A 306 -40.20 -21.05 -29.01
C GLN A 306 -40.00 -21.77 -27.68
N GLU A 307 -40.38 -23.04 -27.58
CA GLU A 307 -40.14 -23.86 -26.38
C GLU A 307 -38.64 -24.08 -26.14
N ARG A 308 -37.86 -24.33 -27.21
CA ARG A 308 -36.40 -24.48 -27.13
C ARG A 308 -35.72 -23.19 -26.65
N MET A 309 -36.10 -22.05 -27.22
CA MET A 309 -35.56 -20.74 -26.82
C MET A 309 -35.82 -20.43 -25.34
N LYS A 310 -36.99 -20.79 -24.82
CA LYS A 310 -37.32 -20.62 -23.39
C LYS A 310 -36.45 -21.48 -22.50
N CYS A 311 -36.27 -22.76 -22.84
CA CYS A 311 -35.45 -23.68 -22.06
C CYS A 311 -33.98 -23.23 -22.00
N GLU A 312 -33.42 -22.77 -23.14
CA GLU A 312 -32.07 -22.23 -23.21
C GLU A 312 -31.90 -20.94 -22.37
N GLU A 313 -32.89 -20.05 -22.39
CA GLU A 313 -32.87 -18.82 -21.58
C GLU A 313 -32.94 -19.13 -20.08
N GLU A 314 -33.75 -20.10 -19.66
CA GLU A 314 -33.84 -20.56 -18.27
C GLU A 314 -32.52 -21.17 -17.79
N GLU A 315 -31.88 -22.02 -18.60
CA GLU A 315 -30.59 -22.61 -18.24
C GLU A 315 -29.49 -21.53 -18.16
N ARG A 316 -29.50 -20.54 -19.07
CA ARG A 316 -28.60 -19.38 -19.00
C ARG A 316 -28.79 -18.59 -17.71
N LYS A 317 -30.04 -18.27 -17.33
CA LYS A 317 -30.36 -17.58 -16.08
C LYS A 317 -29.92 -18.39 -14.87
N GLN A 318 -30.13 -19.71 -14.88
CA GLN A 318 -29.71 -20.57 -13.78
C GLN A 318 -28.18 -20.62 -13.64
N ALA A 319 -27.45 -20.64 -14.75
CA ALA A 319 -25.98 -20.57 -14.74
C ALA A 319 -25.48 -19.22 -14.20
N GLU A 320 -26.11 -18.10 -14.58
CA GLU A 320 -25.79 -16.77 -14.05
C GLU A 320 -26.07 -16.67 -12.55
N MET A 321 -27.22 -17.17 -12.08
CA MET A 321 -27.54 -17.19 -10.65
C MET A 321 -26.53 -18.03 -9.84
N LYS A 322 -26.10 -19.18 -10.34
CA LYS A 322 -25.07 -20.00 -9.68
C LYS A 322 -23.74 -19.26 -9.58
N LYS A 323 -23.34 -18.52 -10.61
CA LYS A 323 -22.13 -17.70 -10.58
C LYS A 323 -22.24 -16.57 -9.56
N GLN A 324 -23.38 -15.86 -9.54
CA GLN A 324 -23.62 -14.78 -8.58
C GLN A 324 -23.64 -15.30 -7.13
N ALA A 325 -24.25 -16.46 -6.88
CA ALA A 325 -24.25 -17.09 -5.55
C ALA A 325 -22.83 -17.43 -5.08
N ALA A 326 -22.00 -18.02 -5.95
CA ALA A 326 -20.60 -18.32 -5.65
C ALA A 326 -19.75 -17.07 -5.38
N GLU A 327 -20.03 -15.96 -6.10
CA GLU A 327 -19.39 -14.67 -5.84
C GLU A 327 -19.83 -14.07 -4.49
N MET A 328 -21.11 -14.17 -4.13
CA MET A 328 -21.66 -13.66 -2.88
C MET A 328 -21.12 -14.41 -1.65
N ASP A 329 -21.11 -15.74 -1.67
CA ASP A 329 -20.55 -16.56 -0.58
C ASP A 329 -19.07 -16.26 -0.33
N GLY A 330 -18.34 -15.92 -1.40
CA GLY A 330 -16.95 -15.49 -1.34
C GLY A 330 -16.72 -14.18 -0.57
N LEU A 331 -17.69 -13.26 -0.55
CA LEU A 331 -17.57 -11.96 0.10
C LEU A 331 -17.78 -12.02 1.63
N PHE A 332 -18.62 -12.94 2.12
CA PHE A 332 -18.96 -13.05 3.55
C PHE A 332 -17.90 -13.78 4.38
N ALA A 333 -17.09 -14.65 3.79
CA ALA A 333 -16.03 -15.39 4.48
C ALA A 333 -14.84 -14.51 4.93
N GLY A 334 -14.75 -13.26 4.46
CA GLY A 334 -13.62 -12.36 4.73
C GLY A 334 -13.68 -11.56 6.05
N GLN A 335 -14.79 -11.62 6.80
CA GLN A 335 -14.99 -10.75 7.98
C GLN A 335 -14.65 -11.39 9.34
N ALA A 336 -14.30 -12.67 9.38
CA ALA A 336 -14.20 -13.41 10.64
C ALA A 336 -12.75 -13.60 11.13
N THR A 337 -12.04 -12.53 11.51
CA THR A 337 -11.03 -12.59 12.58
C THR A 337 -10.83 -11.20 13.17
N MET A 338 -10.97 -11.02 14.50
CA MET A 338 -10.13 -10.13 15.33
C MET A 338 -10.47 -10.31 16.82
N ALA A 339 -9.55 -10.89 17.60
CA ALA A 339 -9.39 -10.61 19.03
C ALA A 339 -7.99 -11.00 19.51
N ALA A 340 -6.97 -10.31 19.00
CA ALA A 340 -5.63 -10.32 19.58
C ALA A 340 -5.17 -8.88 19.79
N TYR A 341 -4.54 -8.63 20.94
CA TYR A 341 -4.04 -7.32 21.35
C TYR A 341 -3.22 -6.64 20.24
N GLN A 342 -3.67 -5.47 19.78
CA GLN A 342 -2.96 -4.62 18.80
C GLN A 342 -2.35 -3.40 19.51
N PRO A 343 -1.03 -3.17 19.41
CA PRO A 343 -0.42 -1.98 19.98
C PRO A 343 -0.89 -0.71 19.26
N LYS A 344 -1.31 0.31 20.02
CA LYS A 344 -1.62 1.65 19.48
C LYS A 344 -0.39 2.22 18.78
N THR A 345 -0.50 2.48 17.49
CA THR A 345 0.61 2.93 16.65
C THR A 345 0.19 4.14 15.82
N LYS A 346 1.00 5.21 15.84
CA LYS A 346 0.86 6.37 14.95
C LYS A 346 1.79 6.16 13.76
N VAL A 347 1.24 6.07 12.55
CA VAL A 347 2.03 5.91 11.32
C VAL A 347 2.43 7.29 10.79
N THR A 348 3.73 7.53 10.69
CA THR A 348 4.30 8.72 10.04
C THR A 348 5.31 8.26 9.01
N LYS A 349 5.36 8.92 7.85
CA LYS A 349 6.32 8.60 6.79
C LYS A 349 7.63 9.34 7.08
N LYS A 350 8.76 8.64 7.04
CA LYS A 350 10.10 9.23 7.18
C LYS A 350 10.84 9.11 5.86
N LEU A 351 11.42 10.22 5.39
CA LEU A 351 12.20 10.26 4.16
C LEU A 351 13.62 9.73 4.41
N HIS A 352 14.10 8.84 3.55
CA HIS A 352 15.45 8.28 3.58
C HIS A 352 16.08 8.47 2.19
N LEU A 353 17.23 9.16 2.14
CA LEU A 353 17.98 9.40 0.91
C LEU A 353 18.82 8.16 0.59
N LEU A 354 18.67 7.63 -0.63
CA LEU A 354 19.45 6.49 -1.11
C LEU A 354 20.87 6.91 -1.56
N ASN A 355 21.01 8.15 -2.03
CA ASN A 355 22.26 8.72 -2.53
C ASN A 355 22.28 10.26 -2.35
N PRO A 356 23.45 10.91 -2.45
CA PRO A 356 23.57 12.36 -2.31
C PRO A 356 22.74 13.15 -3.33
N GLU A 357 22.58 12.64 -4.56
CA GLU A 357 21.83 13.27 -5.64
C GLU A 357 20.34 13.46 -5.27
N GLY A 358 19.81 12.62 -4.39
CA GLY A 358 18.45 12.73 -3.86
C GLY A 358 18.18 14.02 -3.07
N ILE A 359 19.21 14.80 -2.69
CA ILE A 359 19.01 16.08 -2.00
C ILE A 359 18.39 17.15 -2.91
N LEU A 360 18.71 17.14 -4.21
CA LEU A 360 18.19 18.15 -5.14
C LEU A 360 16.67 18.04 -5.31
N PRO A 361 16.06 16.85 -5.54
CA PRO A 361 14.60 16.69 -5.51
C PRO A 361 13.94 17.14 -4.20
N VAL A 362 14.60 16.92 -3.05
CA VAL A 362 14.10 17.38 -1.75
C VAL A 362 14.07 18.91 -1.68
N ILE A 363 15.16 19.58 -2.08
CA ILE A 363 15.24 21.05 -2.12
C ILE A 363 14.23 21.60 -3.13
N THR A 364 14.09 21.00 -4.31
CA THR A 364 13.11 21.42 -5.32
C THR A 364 11.68 21.33 -4.80
N MET A 365 11.33 20.24 -4.13
CA MET A 365 10.00 20.08 -3.53
C MET A 365 9.77 21.07 -2.38
N TRP A 366 10.78 21.32 -1.54
CA TRP A 366 10.66 22.33 -0.50
C TRP A 366 10.53 23.75 -1.08
N TRP A 367 11.31 24.07 -2.12
CA TRP A 367 11.29 25.38 -2.78
C TRP A 367 9.93 25.68 -3.42
N SER A 368 9.30 24.71 -4.09
CA SER A 368 8.00 24.90 -4.76
C SER A 368 6.84 25.18 -3.78
N HIS A 369 6.98 24.78 -2.51
CA HIS A 369 5.92 24.93 -1.51
C HIS A 369 6.18 26.06 -0.50
N GLU A 370 7.41 26.17 -0.01
CA GLU A 370 7.81 27.05 1.09
C GLU A 370 8.88 28.05 0.65
N GLY A 371 9.97 27.59 0.04
CA GLY A 371 11.12 28.44 -0.28
C GLY A 371 10.80 29.62 -1.22
N CYS A 372 9.93 29.44 -2.21
CA CYS A 372 9.55 30.51 -3.16
C CYS A 372 8.77 31.67 -2.55
N LYS A 373 8.31 31.55 -1.30
CA LYS A 373 7.56 32.59 -0.57
C LYS A 373 8.40 33.32 0.47
N MET A 374 9.62 32.84 0.72
CA MET A 374 10.49 33.41 1.74
C MET A 374 11.24 34.63 1.21
N SER A 375 11.54 35.57 2.10
CA SER A 375 12.37 36.73 1.77
C SER A 375 13.85 36.35 1.61
N VAL A 376 14.63 37.23 0.96
CA VAL A 376 16.07 37.04 0.76
C VAL A 376 16.81 36.84 2.09
N ASP A 377 16.45 37.57 3.15
CA ASP A 377 17.06 37.44 4.47
C ASP A 377 16.80 36.07 5.13
N GLU A 378 15.59 35.54 4.97
CA GLU A 378 15.22 34.23 5.52
C GLU A 378 15.87 33.08 4.75
N LEU A 379 15.97 33.22 3.42
CA LEU A 379 16.71 32.30 2.57
C LEU A 379 18.20 32.35 2.87
N THR A 380 18.77 33.54 3.09
CA THR A 380 20.17 33.73 3.49
C THR A 380 20.48 33.02 4.81
N LYS A 381 19.55 33.07 5.77
CA LYS A 381 19.68 32.31 7.03
C LYS A 381 19.58 30.81 6.81
N THR A 382 18.64 30.35 5.97
CA THR A 382 18.41 28.94 5.65
C THR A 382 19.61 28.30 4.95
N PHE A 383 20.20 29.01 3.98
CA PHE A 383 21.33 28.55 3.17
C PHE A 383 22.68 29.12 3.60
N LYS A 384 22.79 29.64 4.82
CA LYS A 384 23.99 30.33 5.33
C LYS A 384 25.27 29.52 5.11
N LYS A 385 25.23 28.20 5.31
CA LYS A 385 26.41 27.33 5.13
C LYS A 385 26.87 27.29 3.68
N GLN A 386 25.95 27.18 2.73
CA GLN A 386 26.22 27.18 1.30
C GLN A 386 26.73 28.55 0.85
N ILE A 387 26.12 29.65 1.32
CA ILE A 387 26.55 31.01 1.00
C ILE A 387 27.96 31.27 1.52
N THR A 388 28.25 30.95 2.79
CA THR A 388 29.60 31.09 3.36
C THR A 388 30.65 30.26 2.60
N PHE A 389 30.25 29.10 2.05
CA PHE A 389 31.14 28.32 1.19
C PHE A 389 31.45 29.06 -0.11
N CYS A 390 30.46 29.61 -0.79
CA CYS A 390 30.64 30.43 -2.00
C CYS A 390 31.46 31.69 -1.73
N GLU A 391 31.28 32.37 -0.59
CA GLU A 391 32.09 33.50 -0.16
C GLU A 391 33.55 33.10 0.08
N LYS A 392 33.81 31.96 0.72
CA LYS A 392 35.17 31.45 0.92
C LYS A 392 35.84 31.10 -0.40
N GLN A 393 35.09 30.51 -1.32
CA GLN A 393 35.57 30.16 -2.64
C GLN A 393 35.97 31.42 -3.43
N ALA A 394 35.15 32.47 -3.37
CA ALA A 394 35.48 33.76 -3.97
C ALA A 394 36.72 34.41 -3.34
N ASN A 395 36.82 34.42 -2.00
CA ASN A 395 37.93 35.07 -1.29
C ASN A 395 39.27 34.32 -1.38
N LYS A 396 39.26 32.98 -1.57
CA LYS A 396 40.48 32.15 -1.58
C LYS A 396 40.90 31.71 -2.98
N GLU A 397 39.94 31.23 -3.77
CA GLU A 397 40.21 30.60 -5.07
C GLU A 397 39.78 31.51 -6.24
N GLY A 398 39.18 32.67 -5.96
CA GLY A 398 38.74 33.62 -6.99
C GLY A 398 37.62 33.09 -7.88
N THR A 399 36.89 32.06 -7.45
CA THR A 399 35.75 31.53 -8.21
C THR A 399 34.46 32.23 -7.78
N PHE A 400 33.75 32.80 -8.74
CA PHE A 400 32.51 33.55 -8.52
C PHE A 400 31.33 32.84 -9.20
N ILE A 401 30.16 32.95 -8.58
CA ILE A 401 28.91 32.56 -9.23
C ILE A 401 28.59 33.63 -10.28
N GLN A 402 28.36 33.19 -11.51
CA GLN A 402 27.93 34.07 -12.61
C GLN A 402 26.43 33.92 -12.81
N ASP A 403 25.66 34.76 -12.13
CA ASP A 403 24.20 34.87 -12.24
C ASP A 403 23.80 36.33 -11.99
N GLU A 404 22.78 36.83 -12.70
CA GLU A 404 22.31 38.22 -12.57
C GLU A 404 21.76 38.54 -11.17
N SER A 405 21.41 37.52 -10.39
CA SER A 405 20.82 37.64 -9.06
C SER A 405 21.84 37.62 -7.91
N VAL A 406 23.16 37.61 -8.20
CA VAL A 406 24.22 37.47 -7.18
C VAL A 406 25.30 38.55 -7.33
N GLU A 407 25.62 39.26 -6.24
CA GLU A 407 26.67 40.29 -6.16
C GLU A 407 27.60 40.04 -4.96
N TYR A 408 28.89 40.40 -5.07
CA TYR A 408 29.90 40.30 -4.01
C TYR A 408 30.43 41.69 -3.59
N ILE A 409 30.48 41.99 -2.28
CA ILE A 409 30.83 43.31 -1.70
C ILE A 409 32.01 43.19 -0.69
N ASN A 410 32.87 44.21 -0.57
CA ASN A 410 34.03 44.24 0.34
C ASN A 410 33.69 44.76 1.77
N ASP A 411 34.25 44.16 2.83
CA ASP A 411 34.14 44.56 4.26
C ASP A 411 35.52 44.91 4.89
N VAL A 412 35.68 46.06 5.59
CA VAL A 412 36.99 46.61 6.09
C VAL A 412 36.91 47.08 7.57
N LYS A 413 37.91 46.75 8.43
CA LYS A 413 37.96 47.10 9.88
C LYS A 413 39.36 47.55 10.40
N ALA A 414 39.41 48.50 11.35
CA ALA A 414 40.64 49.02 12.00
C ALA A 414 41.15 48.11 13.14
N LYS A 415 42.47 48.07 13.34
CA LYS A 415 43.15 47.16 14.29
C LYS A 415 43.68 47.86 15.52
#